data_AF-A0A804KM14-F1
#
_entry.id   AF-A0A804KM14-F1
#
_cell.length_a   1.000
_cell.length_b   1.000
_cell.length_c   1.000
_cell.angle_alpha   90.00
_cell.angle_beta   90.00
_cell.angle_gamma   90.00
#
_symmetry.space_group_name_H-M   'P 1'
#
loop_
_entity.id
_entity.type
_entity.pdbx_description
1 polymer ?
#
loop_
_entity_poly.entity_id
_entity_poly.type
_entity_poly.pdbx_seq_one_letter_code
_entity_poly.pdbx_strand_id
1 'polypeptide(L)'
;MRPLPSLVTAGFTAALLSAFPFPSPPNLFFFAAAASFSVVCLFRPPLSTFAPVSRRHRGPYHAVTMRRADSPPPSLSFSSPESLNDWIRPRLPSDALASWGASPGTKSLHNLWLEIFHGEASLLLLPHSQDETRGGEDGSSTLLRVVNVAAVRIRNSRGAVLVESHQLLSDGTIRHRYRPLSEKMMPGEPVEAAVARAVREELGKDAVKIVPGSYNMRVEERTSASYPGLPARYVLHSVDAEVEGLPEEGEFSTEENGEGSEAMEKAIFVRRHFWKWVTDDDGSIERAWG
;
A
#
# COMPACT_ATOMS: atom_id res chain seq x y z
N MET A 1 13.48 -2.72 -96.21
CA MET A 1 14.41 -1.59 -95.90
C MET A 1 13.61 -0.29 -95.88
N ARG A 2 13.98 0.66 -94.98
CA ARG A 2 13.25 1.87 -94.53
C ARG A 2 12.49 1.69 -93.19
N PRO A 3 12.32 2.76 -92.38
CA PRO A 3 12.63 2.67 -90.94
C PRO A 3 11.50 3.05 -89.95
N LEU A 4 11.87 3.02 -88.65
CA LEU A 4 11.25 3.63 -87.44
C LEU A 4 10.41 4.91 -87.67
N PRO A 5 9.35 5.17 -86.85
CA PRO A 5 9.57 5.96 -85.63
C PRO A 5 8.66 5.72 -84.39
N SER A 6 9.15 6.26 -83.27
CA SER A 6 8.55 6.72 -81.98
C SER A 6 7.03 6.77 -81.73
N LEU A 7 6.65 6.62 -80.45
CA LEU A 7 5.96 7.63 -79.59
C LEU A 7 6.31 7.28 -78.11
N VAL A 8 6.76 8.18 -77.21
CA VAL A 8 6.01 9.21 -76.43
C VAL A 8 4.81 8.57 -75.70
N THR A 9 4.58 8.64 -74.39
CA THR A 9 4.78 9.68 -73.35
C THR A 9 5.06 8.95 -72.01
N ALA A 10 5.49 9.52 -70.89
CA ALA A 10 5.74 10.92 -70.49
C ALA A 10 6.81 10.99 -69.37
N GLY A 11 7.06 12.19 -68.83
CA GLY A 11 7.52 12.39 -67.46
C GLY A 11 6.70 13.47 -66.78
N PHE A 12 6.71 13.55 -65.44
CA PHE A 12 6.71 14.82 -64.72
C PHE A 12 7.25 14.65 -63.30
N THR A 13 8.17 15.54 -62.94
CA THR A 13 8.84 15.62 -61.64
C THR A 13 8.09 16.50 -60.66
N ALA A 14 8.22 16.16 -59.38
CA ALA A 14 8.25 17.06 -58.22
C ALA A 14 7.06 18.01 -57.94
N ALA A 15 6.49 17.84 -56.75
CA ALA A 15 6.14 18.96 -55.88
C ALA A 15 6.36 18.55 -54.41
N LEU A 16 7.35 19.14 -53.74
CA LEU A 16 7.26 19.33 -52.29
C LEU A 16 6.18 20.41 -52.04
N LEU A 17 5.46 20.31 -50.92
CA LEU A 17 5.31 21.44 -49.98
C LEU A 17 4.68 20.97 -48.65
N SER A 18 5.43 21.28 -47.58
CA SER A 18 5.08 21.41 -46.17
C SER A 18 3.60 21.48 -45.73
N ALA A 19 3.30 20.81 -44.60
CA ALA A 19 2.35 21.29 -43.60
C ALA A 19 2.82 20.96 -42.17
N PHE A 20 2.69 21.93 -41.28
CA PHE A 20 3.28 22.08 -39.94
C PHE A 20 2.87 21.02 -38.89
N PRO A 21 3.71 20.75 -37.87
CA PRO A 21 3.26 20.16 -36.60
C PRO A 21 2.58 21.24 -35.73
N PHE A 22 1.40 20.94 -35.19
CA PHE A 22 0.76 21.77 -34.17
C PHE A 22 1.40 21.50 -32.79
N PRO A 23 1.74 22.55 -32.01
CA PRO A 23 2.15 22.37 -30.62
C PRO A 23 0.93 22.15 -29.72
N SER A 24 0.97 21.12 -28.89
CA SER A 24 0.03 20.97 -27.78
C SER A 24 0.28 22.04 -26.70
N PRO A 25 -0.77 22.60 -26.07
CA PRO A 25 -0.61 23.69 -25.10
C PRO A 25 -0.06 23.21 -23.74
N PRO A 26 0.63 24.08 -23.00
CA PRO A 26 1.16 23.75 -21.67
C PRO A 26 0.05 23.82 -20.61
N ASN A 27 -0.38 22.68 -20.09
CA ASN A 27 -1.23 22.63 -18.90
C ASN A 27 -0.37 22.84 -17.64
N LEU A 28 -0.27 24.10 -17.22
CA LEU A 28 0.24 24.50 -15.91
C LEU A 28 -0.81 24.25 -14.83
N PHE A 29 -0.69 23.15 -14.09
CA PHE A 29 -1.24 23.02 -12.73
C PHE A 29 -0.23 22.34 -11.81
N PHE A 30 -0.23 22.76 -10.54
CA PHE A 30 0.86 22.56 -9.59
C PHE A 30 0.61 21.37 -8.64
N PHE A 31 1.69 20.61 -8.37
CA PHE A 31 1.99 19.75 -7.21
C PHE A 31 0.96 18.75 -6.67
N ALA A 32 1.43 17.51 -6.46
CA ALA A 32 0.95 16.62 -5.40
C ALA A 32 2.12 15.78 -4.83
N ALA A 33 3.06 16.48 -4.16
CA ALA A 33 4.25 15.90 -3.56
C ALA A 33 3.96 14.65 -2.70
N ALA A 34 4.33 13.46 -3.17
CA ALA A 34 4.28 12.19 -2.41
C ALA A 34 5.45 12.07 -1.41
N ALA A 35 5.74 13.18 -0.72
CA ALA A 35 6.65 13.28 0.42
C ALA A 35 5.93 14.09 1.50
N SER A 36 5.13 13.40 2.33
CA SER A 36 4.22 14.00 3.30
C SER A 36 4.94 14.76 4.42
N PHE A 37 5.24 16.04 4.18
CA PHE A 37 5.63 16.99 5.22
C PHE A 37 4.40 17.38 6.06
N SER A 38 4.42 17.06 7.35
CA SER A 38 3.35 17.42 8.28
C SER A 38 3.37 18.93 8.61
N VAL A 39 2.40 19.69 8.08
CA VAL A 39 2.09 21.03 8.58
C VAL A 39 1.01 20.91 9.66
N VAL A 40 1.39 21.14 10.92
CA VAL A 40 0.47 21.10 12.06
C VAL A 40 -0.37 22.39 12.11
N CYS A 41 -1.52 22.37 11.44
CA CYS A 41 -2.52 23.43 11.58
C CYS A 41 -3.31 23.27 12.90
N LEU A 42 -2.94 24.06 13.91
CA LEU A 42 -3.63 24.14 15.20
C LEU A 42 -5.02 24.79 15.07
N PHE A 43 -6.03 24.03 14.70
CA PHE A 43 -7.44 24.44 14.83
C PHE A 43 -8.09 23.85 16.06
N ARG A 44 -8.37 24.73 17.02
CA ARG A 44 -8.93 24.43 18.35
C ARG A 44 -10.45 24.63 18.31
N PRO A 45 -11.28 23.59 18.55
CA PRO A 45 -12.73 23.79 18.65
C PRO A 45 -13.09 24.54 19.95
N PRO A 46 -14.22 25.28 19.97
CA PRO A 46 -14.61 26.10 21.11
C PRO A 46 -15.08 25.26 22.30
N LEU A 47 -14.78 25.77 23.50
CA LEU A 47 -15.21 25.19 24.78
C LEU A 47 -16.74 25.22 24.90
N SER A 48 -17.36 24.06 25.13
CA SER A 48 -18.74 24.00 25.62
C SER A 48 -18.74 23.75 27.13
N THR A 49 -19.27 24.70 27.88
CA THR A 49 -19.30 24.69 29.35
C THR A 49 -20.52 23.94 29.87
N PHE A 50 -20.31 22.83 30.59
CA PHE A 50 -21.34 22.26 31.47
C PHE A 50 -20.75 21.84 32.83
N ALA A 51 -21.38 22.36 33.88
CA ALA A 51 -21.22 22.02 35.28
C ALA A 51 -22.48 22.51 36.03
N PRO A 52 -22.77 22.05 37.27
CA PRO A 52 -22.34 20.82 37.93
C PRO A 52 -23.53 20.02 38.52
N VAL A 53 -23.34 18.72 38.80
CA VAL A 53 -24.09 18.07 39.89
C VAL A 53 -23.15 17.19 40.71
N SER A 54 -22.94 17.57 41.97
CA SER A 54 -22.28 16.70 42.95
C SER A 54 -23.27 15.67 43.49
N ARG A 55 -22.92 14.38 43.45
CA ARG A 55 -23.45 13.41 44.40
C ARG A 55 -22.33 12.51 44.92
N ARG A 56 -22.10 12.59 46.24
CA ARG A 56 -21.13 11.76 46.96
C ARG A 56 -21.76 10.40 47.21
N HIS A 57 -21.10 9.32 46.81
CA HIS A 57 -21.21 8.04 47.50
C HIS A 57 -19.81 7.43 47.66
N ARG A 58 -19.39 7.28 48.91
CA ARG A 58 -18.18 6.53 49.30
C ARG A 58 -18.57 5.05 49.35
N GLY A 59 -17.86 4.22 48.60
CA GLY A 59 -17.86 2.76 48.72
C GLY A 59 -16.42 2.24 48.64
N PRO A 60 -16.00 1.31 49.50
CA PRO A 60 -14.62 0.84 49.53
C PRO A 60 -14.38 -0.20 48.44
N TYR A 61 -13.95 0.24 47.25
CA TYR A 61 -13.38 -0.69 46.28
C TYR A 61 -11.94 -1.01 46.68
N HIS A 62 -11.65 -2.31 46.79
CA HIS A 62 -10.29 -2.80 46.96
C HIS A 62 -9.40 -2.21 45.86
N ALA A 63 -8.27 -1.63 46.26
CA ALA A 63 -7.26 -1.15 45.32
C ALA A 63 -6.60 -2.35 44.63
N VAL A 64 -7.21 -2.83 43.56
CA VAL A 64 -6.51 -3.62 42.55
C VAL A 64 -5.46 -2.69 41.98
N THR A 65 -4.20 -2.96 42.30
CA THR A 65 -3.07 -2.26 41.73
C THR A 65 -3.08 -2.52 40.24
N MET A 66 -3.67 -1.61 39.46
CA MET A 66 -3.51 -1.56 38.02
C MET A 66 -2.00 -1.56 37.76
N ARG A 67 -1.48 -2.69 37.25
CA ARG A 67 -0.14 -2.68 36.66
C ARG A 67 -0.19 -1.58 35.61
N ARG A 68 0.66 -0.56 35.81
CA ARG A 68 0.87 0.51 34.84
C ARG A 68 1.08 -0.20 33.51
N ALA A 69 0.21 0.06 32.53
CA ALA A 69 0.36 -0.54 31.21
C ALA A 69 1.78 -0.20 30.75
N ASP A 70 2.61 -1.23 30.57
CA ASP A 70 3.99 -1.04 30.17
C ASP A 70 3.97 -0.24 28.86
N SER A 71 4.77 0.82 28.81
CA SER A 71 4.92 1.62 27.59
C SER A 71 5.20 0.66 26.44
N PRO A 72 4.53 0.80 25.27
CA PRO A 72 4.80 -0.09 24.14
C PRO A 72 6.30 -0.10 23.86
N PRO A 73 6.91 -1.28 23.63
CA PRO A 73 8.35 -1.39 23.47
C PRO A 73 8.81 -0.44 22.35
N PRO A 74 9.95 0.26 22.52
CA PRO A 74 10.38 1.29 21.59
C PRO A 74 10.51 0.69 20.19
N SER A 75 9.87 1.33 19.20
CA SER A 75 9.95 0.91 17.81
C SER A 75 11.38 1.01 17.31
N LEU A 76 11.92 -0.08 16.78
CA LEU A 76 13.24 -0.11 16.17
C LEU A 76 13.30 0.85 14.98
N SER A 77 14.31 1.72 14.96
CA SER A 77 14.58 2.67 13.88
C SER A 77 16.04 2.60 13.44
N PHE A 78 16.29 2.94 12.18
CA PHE A 78 17.58 2.76 11.51
C PHE A 78 17.93 4.01 10.71
N SER A 79 19.09 4.59 10.95
CA SER A 79 19.52 5.84 10.31
C SER A 79 19.91 5.68 8.83
N SER A 80 20.24 4.46 8.41
CA SER A 80 20.57 4.14 7.01
C SER A 80 20.25 2.67 6.65
N PRO A 81 20.17 2.33 5.34
CA PRO A 81 20.01 0.95 4.89
C PRO A 81 21.10 0.00 5.39
N GLU A 82 22.33 0.49 5.55
CA GLU A 82 23.48 -0.29 6.06
C GLU A 82 23.28 -0.64 7.53
N SER A 83 22.83 0.32 8.36
CA SER A 83 22.50 0.05 9.77
C SER A 83 21.37 -0.99 9.93
N LEU A 84 20.41 -1.02 8.99
CA LEU A 84 19.41 -2.07 8.92
C LEU A 84 20.00 -3.41 8.47
N ASN A 85 20.85 -3.44 7.43
CA ASN A 85 21.55 -4.66 6.98
C ASN A 85 22.30 -5.33 8.12
N ASP A 86 23.14 -4.57 8.83
CA ASP A 86 24.04 -5.10 9.85
C ASP A 86 23.26 -5.65 11.06
N TRP A 87 22.12 -5.03 11.36
CA TRP A 87 21.21 -5.53 12.39
C TRP A 87 20.40 -6.75 11.94
N ILE A 88 19.90 -6.78 10.71
CA ILE A 88 18.96 -7.81 10.24
C ILE A 88 19.67 -9.09 9.78
N ARG A 89 20.86 -8.98 9.19
CA ARG A 89 21.64 -10.10 8.63
C ARG A 89 21.87 -11.28 9.57
N PRO A 90 22.31 -11.10 10.85
CA PRO A 90 22.50 -12.23 11.76
C PRO A 90 21.19 -12.82 12.31
N ARG A 91 20.02 -12.31 11.89
CA ARG A 91 18.67 -12.69 12.38
C ARG A 91 17.78 -13.28 11.28
N LEU A 92 18.31 -13.48 10.07
CA LEU A 92 17.61 -14.04 8.92
C LEU A 92 18.30 -15.32 8.41
N PRO A 93 17.59 -16.18 7.67
CA PRO A 93 18.21 -17.23 6.87
C PRO A 93 19.29 -16.66 5.95
N SER A 94 20.42 -17.36 5.81
CA SER A 94 21.64 -16.86 5.14
C SER A 94 21.45 -16.46 3.68
N ASP A 95 20.45 -17.03 3.01
CA ASP A 95 20.07 -16.80 1.62
C ASP A 95 18.94 -15.77 1.44
N ALA A 96 18.19 -15.43 2.50
CA ALA A 96 17.01 -14.56 2.44
C ALA A 96 17.33 -13.21 1.77
N LEU A 97 18.34 -12.49 2.28
CA LEU A 97 18.73 -11.17 1.78
C LEU A 97 19.20 -11.18 0.32
N ALA A 98 19.75 -12.30 -0.18
CA ALA A 98 20.22 -12.40 -1.55
C ALA A 98 19.07 -12.41 -2.58
N SER A 99 17.86 -12.78 -2.16
CA SER A 99 16.67 -12.79 -3.02
C SER A 99 16.02 -11.40 -3.19
N TRP A 100 16.24 -10.48 -2.25
CA TRP A 100 15.50 -9.22 -2.12
C TRP A 100 15.88 -8.18 -3.18
N GLY A 101 14.97 -7.89 -4.10
CA GLY A 101 15.20 -7.02 -5.26
C GLY A 101 15.97 -7.69 -6.41
N ALA A 102 16.37 -8.95 -6.24
CA ALA A 102 16.97 -9.78 -7.29
C ALA A 102 15.95 -10.77 -7.90
N SER A 103 14.99 -11.23 -7.09
CA SER A 103 13.92 -12.13 -7.55
C SER A 103 12.67 -11.33 -7.97
N PRO A 104 11.99 -11.67 -9.09
CA PRO A 104 10.82 -10.94 -9.57
C PRO A 104 9.74 -10.74 -8.50
N GLY A 105 9.21 -9.52 -8.39
CA GLY A 105 8.14 -9.18 -7.44
C GLY A 105 8.55 -9.07 -5.97
N THR A 106 9.83 -9.32 -5.64
CA THR A 106 10.38 -9.02 -4.30
C THR A 106 10.74 -7.53 -4.18
N LYS A 107 10.78 -7.02 -2.95
CA LYS A 107 11.27 -5.67 -2.63
C LYS A 107 12.73 -5.74 -2.19
N SER A 108 13.47 -4.65 -2.38
CA SER A 108 14.86 -4.54 -1.95
C SER A 108 15.00 -4.30 -0.45
N LEU A 109 16.21 -4.49 0.11
CA LEU A 109 16.53 -4.02 1.47
C LEU A 109 16.26 -2.51 1.64
N HIS A 110 16.53 -1.71 0.61
CA HIS A 110 16.30 -0.26 0.65
C HIS A 110 14.81 0.07 0.79
N ASN A 111 13.93 -0.69 0.12
CA ASN A 111 12.48 -0.59 0.35
C ASN A 111 12.11 -0.91 1.80
N LEU A 112 12.70 -1.95 2.43
CA LEU A 112 12.39 -2.28 3.83
C LEU A 112 12.83 -1.17 4.79
N TRP A 113 13.99 -0.56 4.52
CA TRP A 113 14.46 0.60 5.28
C TRP A 113 13.48 1.78 5.15
N LEU A 114 13.02 2.12 3.94
CA LEU A 114 12.01 3.15 3.73
C LEU A 114 10.70 2.86 4.48
N GLU A 115 10.19 1.61 4.41
CA GLU A 115 8.96 1.22 5.12
C GLU A 115 9.08 1.40 6.65
N ILE A 116 10.27 1.13 7.23
CA ILE A 116 10.52 1.33 8.66
C ILE A 116 10.74 2.82 8.99
N PHE A 117 11.47 3.53 8.12
CA PHE A 117 11.79 4.95 8.29
C PHE A 117 10.55 5.84 8.25
N HIS A 118 9.60 5.56 7.34
CA HIS A 118 8.31 6.24 7.26
C HIS A 118 7.28 5.70 8.27
N GLY A 119 7.57 4.62 8.99
CA GLY A 119 6.68 4.03 10.00
C GLY A 119 5.55 3.16 9.45
N GLU A 120 5.55 2.86 8.14
CA GLU A 120 4.62 1.94 7.48
C GLU A 120 4.78 0.49 7.97
N ALA A 121 5.96 0.13 8.46
CA ALA A 121 6.28 -1.16 9.02
C ALA A 121 7.15 -1.01 10.28
N SER A 122 7.12 -2.03 11.13
CA SER A 122 8.05 -2.14 12.27
C SER A 122 8.65 -3.54 12.33
N LEU A 123 9.81 -3.67 12.98
CA LEU A 123 10.44 -4.95 13.25
C LEU A 123 10.23 -5.32 14.72
N LEU A 124 9.80 -6.54 14.96
CA LEU A 124 9.54 -7.08 16.29
C LEU A 124 10.30 -8.40 16.45
N LEU A 125 11.00 -8.54 17.58
CA LEU A 125 11.77 -9.73 17.91
C LEU A 125 10.97 -10.57 18.92
N LEU A 126 10.46 -11.72 18.49
CA LEU A 126 9.78 -12.65 19.38
C LEU A 126 10.78 -13.62 20.04
N PRO A 127 10.74 -13.80 21.37
CA PRO A 127 11.30 -14.99 22.00
C PRO A 127 10.64 -16.25 21.40
N HIS A 128 11.37 -17.35 21.27
CA HIS A 128 10.73 -18.64 21.00
C HIS A 128 9.80 -19.03 22.16
N SER A 129 8.60 -19.48 21.82
CA SER A 129 7.67 -20.08 22.78
C SER A 129 8.26 -21.38 23.30
N GLN A 130 8.35 -21.51 24.62
CA GLN A 130 8.90 -22.69 25.30
C GLN A 130 7.85 -23.82 25.40
N ASP A 131 7.29 -24.21 24.25
CA ASP A 131 6.43 -25.37 24.01
C ASP A 131 6.49 -25.64 22.48
N GLU A 132 6.75 -26.85 21.94
CA GLU A 132 6.84 -28.18 22.57
C GLU A 132 8.06 -28.99 22.12
N THR A 133 8.62 -29.77 23.05
CA THR A 133 9.23 -31.11 22.83
C THR A 133 10.13 -31.35 21.60
N ARG A 134 11.29 -30.68 21.51
CA ARG A 134 12.53 -31.23 20.90
C ARG A 134 13.76 -30.48 21.42
N GLY A 135 14.75 -31.23 21.92
CA GLY A 135 15.99 -30.67 22.47
C GLY A 135 16.92 -30.15 21.37
N GLY A 136 16.69 -28.92 20.91
CA GLY A 136 17.63 -28.15 20.10
C GLY A 136 18.00 -26.87 20.84
N GLU A 137 19.27 -26.74 21.24
CA GLU A 137 19.81 -25.49 21.75
C GLU A 137 20.01 -24.51 20.60
N ASP A 138 19.00 -23.70 20.30
CA ASP A 138 19.23 -22.41 19.66
C ASP A 138 18.28 -21.36 20.26
N GLY A 139 18.86 -20.35 20.92
CA GLY A 139 18.14 -19.22 21.51
C GLY A 139 17.68 -18.20 20.47
N SER A 140 17.54 -18.63 19.21
CA SER A 140 17.23 -17.79 18.07
C SER A 140 15.85 -17.17 18.22
N SER A 141 15.82 -15.84 18.29
CA SER A 141 14.57 -15.09 18.40
C SER A 141 13.99 -14.86 17.01
N THR A 142 12.70 -15.14 16.82
CA THR A 142 12.04 -15.00 15.52
C THR A 142 11.81 -13.53 15.19
N LEU A 143 12.39 -13.07 14.08
CA LEU A 143 12.18 -11.72 13.59
C LEU A 143 10.89 -11.62 12.76
N LEU A 144 9.98 -10.73 13.15
CA LEU A 144 8.74 -10.43 12.44
C LEU A 144 8.73 -8.99 11.90
N ARG A 145 8.22 -8.81 10.69
CA ARG A 145 7.81 -7.51 10.13
C ARG A 145 6.33 -7.27 10.41
N VAL A 146 6.01 -6.30 11.27
CA VAL A 146 4.63 -5.94 11.62
C VAL A 146 4.15 -4.77 10.76
N VAL A 147 2.95 -4.88 10.20
CA VAL A 147 2.29 -3.85 9.37
C VAL A 147 0.83 -3.71 9.79
N ASN A 148 0.36 -2.48 9.96
CA ASN A 148 -1.08 -2.19 10.08
C ASN A 148 -1.60 -1.83 8.68
N VAL A 149 -2.74 -2.38 8.27
CA VAL A 149 -3.29 -2.21 6.91
C VAL A 149 -4.78 -1.90 7.00
N ALA A 150 -5.21 -0.81 6.37
CA ALA A 150 -6.62 -0.53 6.12
C ALA A 150 -7.06 -1.31 4.87
N ALA A 151 -8.07 -2.17 5.01
CA ALA A 151 -8.62 -2.96 3.92
C ALA A 151 -10.07 -2.52 3.61
N VAL A 152 -10.33 -2.07 2.39
CA VAL A 152 -11.58 -1.40 2.02
C VAL A 152 -12.42 -2.31 1.12
N ARG A 153 -13.53 -2.83 1.65
CA ARG A 153 -14.55 -3.53 0.85
C ARG A 153 -15.46 -2.50 0.18
N ILE A 154 -15.02 -1.97 -0.95
CA ILE A 154 -15.86 -1.10 -1.78
C ILE A 154 -16.93 -1.97 -2.45
N ARG A 155 -18.21 -1.65 -2.25
CA ARG A 155 -19.33 -2.28 -2.95
C ARG A 155 -19.94 -1.34 -4.00
N ASN A 156 -20.39 -1.91 -5.11
CA ASN A 156 -21.20 -1.20 -6.11
C ASN A 156 -22.72 -1.37 -5.86
N SER A 157 -23.55 -0.75 -6.70
CA SER A 157 -25.02 -0.81 -6.59
C SER A 157 -25.62 -2.22 -6.73
N ARG A 158 -24.90 -3.17 -7.34
CA ARG A 158 -25.28 -4.58 -7.47
C ARG A 158 -24.77 -5.46 -6.32
N GLY A 159 -24.13 -4.88 -5.31
CA GLY A 159 -23.55 -5.60 -4.16
C GLY A 159 -22.22 -6.29 -4.44
N ALA A 160 -21.68 -6.20 -5.66
CA ALA A 160 -20.37 -6.76 -6.01
C ALA A 160 -19.25 -5.97 -5.32
N VAL A 161 -18.17 -6.65 -4.96
CA VAL A 161 -16.99 -6.08 -4.29
C VAL A 161 -15.91 -5.75 -5.31
N LEU A 162 -15.28 -4.58 -5.16
CA LEU A 162 -14.10 -4.20 -5.93
C LEU A 162 -12.87 -4.96 -5.43
N VAL A 163 -12.16 -5.64 -6.32
CA VAL A 163 -10.86 -6.25 -6.03
C VAL A 163 -9.80 -5.80 -7.03
N GLU A 164 -8.60 -5.57 -6.50
CA GLU A 164 -7.36 -5.53 -7.25
C GLU A 164 -7.05 -6.95 -7.73
N SER A 165 -7.18 -7.19 -9.03
CA SER A 165 -6.86 -8.48 -9.65
C SER A 165 -5.34 -8.69 -9.74
N HIS A 166 -4.64 -7.69 -10.27
CA HIS A 166 -3.20 -7.68 -10.45
C HIS A 166 -2.64 -6.25 -10.50
N GLN A 167 -1.32 -6.15 -10.35
CA GLN A 167 -0.53 -4.92 -10.42
C GLN A 167 0.57 -5.07 -11.47
N LEU A 168 0.90 -3.97 -12.14
CA LEU A 168 2.14 -3.83 -12.91
C LEU A 168 3.14 -3.02 -12.08
N LEU A 169 4.31 -3.60 -11.82
CA LEU A 169 5.39 -2.97 -11.05
C LEU A 169 6.33 -2.14 -11.95
N SER A 170 7.17 -1.31 -11.34
CA SER A 170 8.12 -0.42 -12.04
C SER A 170 9.22 -1.16 -12.81
N ASP A 171 9.55 -2.38 -12.41
CA ASP A 171 10.45 -3.33 -13.10
C ASP A 171 9.78 -4.08 -14.27
N GLY A 172 8.48 -3.87 -14.49
CA GLY A 172 7.67 -4.58 -15.49
C GLY A 172 7.08 -5.92 -15.00
N THR A 173 7.35 -6.34 -13.76
CA THR A 173 6.77 -7.57 -13.20
C THR A 173 5.26 -7.39 -12.99
N ILE A 174 4.48 -8.40 -13.39
CA ILE A 174 3.05 -8.51 -13.04
C ILE A 174 2.91 -9.28 -11.73
N ARG A 175 2.19 -8.71 -10.76
CA ARG A 175 1.88 -9.34 -9.48
C ARG A 175 0.38 -9.55 -9.34
N HIS A 176 -0.05 -10.80 -9.27
CA HIS A 176 -1.44 -11.14 -8.95
C HIS A 176 -1.71 -10.90 -7.46
N ARG A 177 -2.91 -10.38 -7.16
CA ARG A 177 -3.29 -9.91 -5.82
C ARG A 177 -4.61 -10.52 -5.38
N TYR A 178 -5.65 -10.39 -6.22
CA TYR A 178 -7.04 -10.83 -5.95
C TYR A 178 -7.53 -10.40 -4.55
N ARG A 179 -7.31 -9.12 -4.21
CA ARG A 179 -7.59 -8.57 -2.88
C ARG A 179 -8.36 -7.26 -2.95
N PRO A 180 -9.07 -6.86 -1.89
CA PRO A 180 -9.65 -5.53 -1.78
C PRO A 180 -8.57 -4.44 -1.83
N LEU A 181 -8.97 -3.20 -2.07
CA LEU A 181 -8.12 -2.02 -1.85
C LEU A 181 -7.49 -2.10 -0.44
N SER A 182 -6.16 -2.03 -0.35
CA SER A 182 -5.42 -2.43 0.86
C SER A 182 -4.20 -1.55 1.08
N GLU A 183 -4.33 -0.54 1.93
CA GLU A 183 -3.32 0.49 2.15
C GLU A 183 -2.67 0.37 3.54
N LYS A 184 -1.37 0.64 3.65
CA LYS A 184 -0.69 0.60 4.95
C LYS A 184 -1.08 1.80 5.79
N MET A 185 -1.28 1.59 7.09
CA MET A 185 -1.62 2.66 8.02
C MET A 185 -0.37 3.26 8.65
N MET A 186 -0.31 4.58 8.72
CA MET A 186 0.76 5.30 9.42
C MET A 186 0.59 5.16 10.94
N PRO A 187 1.65 5.34 11.76
CA PRO A 187 1.56 5.20 13.21
C PRO A 187 0.54 6.16 13.84
N GLY A 188 -0.53 5.60 14.42
CA GLY A 188 -1.61 6.38 15.04
C GLY A 188 -2.64 6.96 14.05
N GLU A 189 -2.56 6.64 12.76
CA GLU A 189 -3.56 7.02 11.76
C GLU A 189 -4.89 6.29 12.05
N PRO A 190 -6.03 7.00 12.11
CA PRO A 190 -7.34 6.35 12.21
C PRO A 190 -7.70 5.67 10.87
N VAL A 191 -8.41 4.54 10.94
CA VAL A 191 -8.74 3.73 9.75
C VAL A 191 -9.48 4.54 8.69
N GLU A 192 -10.33 5.48 9.10
CA GLU A 192 -11.09 6.36 8.21
C GLU A 192 -10.19 7.29 7.38
N ALA A 193 -9.09 7.77 7.96
CA ALA A 193 -8.12 8.59 7.24
C ALA A 193 -7.31 7.76 6.24
N ALA A 194 -6.86 6.57 6.65
CA ALA A 194 -6.18 5.63 5.76
C ALA A 194 -7.07 5.18 4.59
N VAL A 195 -8.36 4.94 4.82
CA VAL A 195 -9.35 4.61 3.78
C VAL A 195 -9.52 5.78 2.80
N ALA A 196 -9.74 7.00 3.29
CA ALA A 196 -9.87 8.18 2.42
C ALA A 196 -8.60 8.50 1.64
N ARG A 197 -7.44 8.17 2.22
CA ARG A 197 -6.12 8.27 1.58
C ARG A 197 -5.97 7.24 0.46
N ALA A 198 -6.24 5.97 0.74
CA ALA A 198 -6.19 4.87 -0.23
C ALA A 198 -7.11 5.11 -1.44
N VAL A 199 -8.34 5.55 -1.21
CA VAL A 199 -9.33 5.80 -2.29
C VAL A 199 -8.90 6.99 -3.17
N ARG A 200 -8.24 8.00 -2.61
CA ARG A 200 -7.70 9.12 -3.39
C ARG A 200 -6.45 8.71 -4.18
N GLU A 201 -5.51 8.03 -3.55
CA GLU A 201 -4.21 7.68 -4.12
C GLU A 201 -4.33 6.55 -5.17
N GLU A 202 -4.98 5.44 -4.86
CA GLU A 202 -5.09 4.30 -5.78
C GLU A 202 -6.26 4.44 -6.79
N LEU A 203 -7.37 5.10 -6.43
CA LEU A 203 -8.58 5.17 -7.30
C LEU A 203 -8.85 6.55 -7.91
N GLY A 204 -8.14 7.60 -7.48
CA GLY A 204 -8.37 8.97 -7.94
C GLY A 204 -9.76 9.51 -7.58
N LYS A 205 -10.28 9.17 -6.39
CA LYS A 205 -11.60 9.61 -5.89
C LYS A 205 -11.49 10.19 -4.48
N ASP A 206 -12.23 11.25 -4.21
CA ASP A 206 -12.29 11.86 -2.86
C ASP A 206 -13.57 11.48 -2.08
N ALA A 207 -14.61 11.02 -2.78
CA ALA A 207 -15.92 10.74 -2.21
C ALA A 207 -16.05 9.28 -1.76
N VAL A 208 -15.60 8.98 -0.53
CA VAL A 208 -15.81 7.69 0.14
C VAL A 208 -16.79 7.79 1.30
N LYS A 209 -17.71 6.84 1.39
CA LYS A 209 -18.69 6.70 2.47
C LYS A 209 -18.50 5.33 3.13
N ILE A 210 -17.90 5.32 4.31
CA ILE A 210 -17.73 4.10 5.12
C ILE A 210 -19.09 3.70 5.72
N VAL A 211 -19.42 2.41 5.65
CA VAL A 211 -20.65 1.85 6.22
C VAL A 211 -20.54 1.81 7.74
N PRO A 212 -21.41 2.50 8.51
CA PRO A 212 -21.34 2.51 9.96
C PRO A 212 -21.44 1.09 10.56
N GLY A 213 -20.55 0.79 11.51
CA GLY A 213 -20.53 -0.52 12.19
C GLY A 213 -19.90 -1.67 11.39
N SER A 214 -19.39 -1.43 10.18
CA SER A 214 -18.71 -2.45 9.36
C SER A 214 -17.26 -2.77 9.78
N TYR A 215 -16.70 -1.97 10.70
CA TYR A 215 -15.30 -2.11 11.12
C TYR A 215 -15.01 -3.46 11.77
N ASN A 216 -13.98 -4.14 11.27
CA ASN A 216 -13.45 -5.37 11.81
C ASN A 216 -11.91 -5.29 11.91
N MET A 217 -11.34 -5.89 12.96
CA MET A 217 -9.90 -6.02 13.12
C MET A 217 -9.52 -7.48 13.29
N ARG A 218 -8.52 -7.93 12.52
CA ARG A 218 -7.95 -9.29 12.60
C ARG A 218 -6.43 -9.25 12.43
N VAL A 219 -5.75 -10.27 12.94
CA VAL A 219 -4.29 -10.41 12.84
C VAL A 219 -3.95 -11.66 12.05
N GLU A 220 -3.14 -11.52 11.02
CA GLU A 220 -2.62 -12.63 10.19
C GLU A 220 -1.10 -12.69 10.31
N GLU A 221 -0.53 -13.89 10.46
CA GLU A 221 0.91 -14.12 10.32
C GLU A 221 1.17 -15.04 9.12
N ARG A 222 2.07 -14.62 8.22
CA ARG A 222 2.45 -15.39 7.03
C ARG A 222 3.84 -15.02 6.52
N THR A 223 4.36 -15.83 5.60
CA THR A 223 5.58 -15.50 4.85
C THR A 223 5.38 -14.22 4.01
N SER A 224 6.35 -13.30 4.05
CA SER A 224 6.30 -12.09 3.23
C SER A 224 6.71 -12.41 1.79
N ALA A 225 5.77 -12.35 0.85
CA ALA A 225 6.08 -12.48 -0.58
C ALA A 225 7.04 -11.37 -1.09
N SER A 226 7.00 -10.18 -0.48
CA SER A 226 7.93 -9.09 -0.83
C SER A 226 9.31 -9.23 -0.19
N TYR A 227 9.43 -10.00 0.89
CA TYR A 227 10.68 -10.21 1.64
C TYR A 227 10.81 -11.70 2.04
N PRO A 228 11.13 -12.60 1.09
CA PRO A 228 11.31 -14.02 1.40
C PRO A 228 12.29 -14.22 2.56
N GLY A 229 11.96 -15.15 3.46
CA GLY A 229 12.73 -15.40 4.69
C GLY A 229 12.43 -14.45 5.87
N LEU A 230 11.72 -13.34 5.66
CA LEU A 230 11.22 -12.46 6.74
C LEU A 230 9.70 -12.67 6.90
N PRO A 231 9.22 -13.41 7.93
CA PRO A 231 7.80 -13.54 8.19
C PRO A 231 7.17 -12.19 8.60
N ALA A 232 5.89 -12.03 8.30
CA ALA A 232 5.17 -10.78 8.51
C ALA A 232 3.84 -10.99 9.26
N ARG A 233 3.59 -10.09 10.21
CA ARG A 233 2.32 -9.95 10.94
C ARG A 233 1.55 -8.77 10.34
N TYR A 234 0.37 -9.03 9.79
CA TYR A 234 -0.54 -8.03 9.27
C TYR A 234 -1.67 -7.82 10.28
N VAL A 235 -1.78 -6.62 10.83
CA VAL A 235 -2.95 -6.17 11.58
C VAL A 235 -3.89 -5.53 10.56
N LEU A 236 -4.94 -6.25 10.17
CA LEU A 236 -5.87 -5.85 9.14
C LEU A 236 -7.07 -5.14 9.78
N HIS A 237 -7.26 -3.88 9.42
CA HIS A 237 -8.37 -3.02 9.80
C HIS A 237 -9.33 -2.93 8.60
N SER A 238 -10.32 -3.82 8.56
CA SER A 238 -11.26 -3.92 7.46
C SER A 238 -12.49 -3.03 7.69
N VAL A 239 -12.95 -2.36 6.64
CA VAL A 239 -14.24 -1.65 6.62
C VAL A 239 -14.98 -1.91 5.31
N ASP A 240 -16.31 -1.79 5.33
CA ASP A 240 -17.12 -1.74 4.12
C ASP A 240 -17.36 -0.28 3.71
N ALA A 241 -17.37 0.00 2.41
CA ALA A 241 -17.54 1.37 1.89
C ALA A 241 -18.29 1.42 0.55
N GLU A 242 -18.81 2.60 0.25
CA GLU A 242 -19.30 3.03 -1.06
C GLU A 242 -18.36 4.16 -1.56
N VAL A 243 -18.05 4.19 -2.86
CA VAL A 243 -17.21 5.25 -3.46
C VAL A 243 -17.90 5.80 -4.71
N GLU A 244 -18.10 7.12 -4.76
CA GLU A 244 -18.84 7.76 -5.84
C GLU A 244 -17.97 7.89 -7.12
N GLY A 245 -18.60 7.74 -8.29
CA GLY A 245 -17.95 7.97 -9.58
C GLY A 245 -16.94 6.90 -10.00
N LEU A 246 -17.02 5.69 -9.44
CA LEU A 246 -16.38 4.50 -10.01
C LEU A 246 -17.22 3.92 -11.17
N PRO A 247 -16.62 3.18 -12.12
CA PRO A 247 -17.38 2.38 -13.08
C PRO A 247 -18.17 1.30 -12.35
N GLU A 248 -19.48 1.20 -12.57
CA GLU A 248 -20.33 0.20 -11.91
C GLU A 248 -20.12 -1.23 -12.43
N GLU A 249 -19.56 -1.41 -13.63
CA GLU A 249 -19.36 -2.72 -14.28
C GLU A 249 -18.02 -2.82 -15.01
N GLY A 250 -17.63 -4.05 -15.36
CA GLY A 250 -16.41 -4.35 -16.11
C GLY A 250 -15.13 -4.33 -15.27
N GLU A 251 -14.00 -4.31 -15.98
CA GLU A 251 -12.66 -4.14 -15.42
C GLU A 251 -12.14 -2.74 -15.79
N PHE A 252 -11.34 -2.13 -14.92
CA PHE A 252 -10.69 -0.85 -15.17
C PHE A 252 -9.29 -0.80 -14.55
N SER A 253 -8.51 0.23 -14.86
CA SER A 253 -7.17 0.40 -14.29
C SER A 253 -6.89 1.84 -13.91
N THR A 254 -6.06 2.03 -12.89
CA THR A 254 -5.57 3.32 -12.42
C THR A 254 -4.04 3.32 -12.37
N GLU A 255 -3.43 4.49 -12.50
CA GLU A 255 -1.97 4.65 -12.58
C GLU A 255 -1.45 5.48 -11.41
N GLU A 256 -0.37 5.00 -10.79
CA GLU A 256 0.39 5.78 -9.82
C GLU A 256 1.52 6.52 -10.56
N ASN A 257 1.42 7.85 -10.61
CA ASN A 257 2.52 8.69 -11.07
C ASN A 257 3.61 8.69 -9.98
N GLY A 258 4.56 7.76 -10.09
CA GLY A 258 5.76 7.77 -9.25
C GLY A 258 6.57 9.04 -9.45
N GLU A 259 6.39 10.01 -8.56
CA GLU A 259 7.15 11.26 -8.59
C GLU A 259 8.64 10.97 -8.41
N GLY A 260 9.43 11.33 -9.44
CA GLY A 260 10.84 11.00 -9.52
C GLY A 260 11.69 11.79 -8.53
N SER A 261 11.86 11.26 -7.32
CA SER A 261 13.03 11.56 -6.50
C SER A 261 14.15 10.55 -6.80
N GLU A 262 15.41 11.00 -6.78
CA GLU A 262 16.59 10.14 -7.00
C GLU A 262 16.67 8.98 -5.99
N ALA A 263 16.07 9.13 -4.81
CA ALA A 263 15.94 8.07 -3.81
C ALA A 263 14.99 6.94 -4.28
N MET A 264 13.97 7.27 -5.07
CA MET A 264 12.99 6.30 -5.60
C MET A 264 13.50 5.51 -6.82
N GLU A 265 14.58 5.93 -7.49
CA GLU A 265 15.15 5.20 -8.64
C GLU A 265 15.57 3.75 -8.30
N LYS A 266 15.88 3.47 -7.03
CA LYS A 266 16.26 2.13 -6.55
C LYS A 266 15.10 1.33 -5.96
N ALA A 267 13.91 1.92 -5.85
CA ALA A 267 12.75 1.31 -5.24
C ALA A 267 11.86 0.64 -6.31
N ILE A 268 11.47 -0.62 -6.06
CA ILE A 268 10.39 -1.24 -6.85
C ILE A 268 9.05 -0.75 -6.26
N PHE A 269 8.22 -0.13 -7.11
CA PHE A 269 6.92 0.46 -6.78
C PHE A 269 5.84 0.00 -7.77
N VAL A 270 4.56 0.27 -7.49
CA VAL A 270 3.46 -0.08 -8.39
C VAL A 270 3.28 1.05 -9.42
N ARG A 271 3.10 0.71 -10.70
CA ARG A 271 2.80 1.70 -11.75
C ARG A 271 1.33 1.73 -12.11
N ARG A 272 0.69 0.57 -12.12
CA ARG A 272 -0.72 0.44 -12.53
C ARG A 272 -1.42 -0.67 -11.76
N HIS A 273 -2.63 -0.37 -11.30
CA HIS A 273 -3.52 -1.25 -10.56
C HIS A 273 -4.65 -1.67 -11.49
N PHE A 274 -5.03 -2.95 -11.48
CA PHE A 274 -6.08 -3.49 -12.36
C PHE A 274 -7.25 -4.03 -11.53
N TRP A 275 -8.36 -3.33 -11.61
CA TRP A 275 -9.54 -3.49 -10.77
C TRP A 275 -10.65 -4.23 -11.49
N LYS A 276 -11.41 -5.04 -10.76
CA LYS A 276 -12.62 -5.68 -11.26
C LYS A 276 -13.66 -5.88 -10.16
N TRP A 277 -14.91 -5.93 -10.56
CA TRP A 277 -16.03 -6.28 -9.69
C TRP A 277 -16.22 -7.80 -9.61
N VAL A 278 -16.52 -8.30 -8.41
CA VAL A 278 -16.66 -9.73 -8.11
C VAL A 278 -17.84 -9.96 -7.17
N THR A 279 -18.61 -11.04 -7.38
CA THR A 279 -19.80 -11.36 -6.55
C THR A 279 -19.48 -12.40 -5.47
N ASP A 280 -20.33 -12.52 -4.45
CA ASP A 280 -20.14 -13.51 -3.37
C ASP A 280 -20.31 -14.96 -3.89
N ASP A 281 -21.17 -15.17 -4.90
CA ASP A 281 -21.45 -16.49 -5.50
C ASP A 281 -20.21 -17.17 -6.11
N ASP A 282 -19.17 -16.39 -6.47
CA ASP A 282 -17.93 -16.90 -7.09
C ASP A 282 -16.98 -17.59 -6.07
N GLY A 283 -17.31 -17.60 -4.77
CA GLY A 283 -16.46 -18.14 -3.69
C GLY A 283 -15.06 -17.50 -3.66
N SER A 284 -14.94 -16.31 -4.24
CA SER A 284 -13.71 -15.58 -4.53
C SER A 284 -13.52 -14.43 -3.55
N ILE A 285 -14.63 -13.88 -3.04
CA ILE A 285 -14.61 -12.93 -1.93
C ILE A 285 -13.96 -13.60 -0.70
N GLU A 286 -14.37 -14.79 -0.26
CA GLU A 286 -13.67 -15.49 0.84
C GLU A 286 -12.16 -15.68 0.58
N ARG A 287 -11.73 -15.96 -0.66
CA ARG A 287 -10.31 -16.06 -1.03
C ARG A 287 -9.57 -14.71 -1.08
N ALA A 288 -10.28 -13.60 -1.27
CA ALA A 288 -9.76 -12.25 -1.17
C ALA A 288 -9.59 -11.79 0.30
N TRP A 289 -10.28 -12.46 1.23
CA TRP A 289 -10.25 -12.21 2.68
C TRP A 289 -9.64 -13.35 3.50
N GLY A 290 -9.07 -14.40 2.87
CA GLY A 290 -8.44 -15.55 3.51
C GLY A 290 -6.92 -15.44 3.63
#